data_AF-A0A7Z9XJB3-F1
#
_entry.id   AF-A0A7Z9XJB3-F1
#
_cell.length_a   1.000
_cell.length_b   1.000
_cell.length_c   1.000
_cell.angle_alpha   90.00
_cell.angle_beta   90.00
_cell.angle_gamma   90.00
#
_symmetry.space_group_name_H-M   'P 1'
#
loop_
_entity.id
_entity.type
_entity.pdbx_description
1 polymer ?
#
loop_
_entity_poly.entity_id
_entity_poly.type
_entity_poly.pdbx_seq_one_letter_code
_entity_poly.pdbx_strand_id
1 'polypeptide(L)'
;MAHPFLGLSSRQRHHLFWLTLGLTVLAMAVLQIIDAPLKTAAAPLGVVSFALAGTSARATAILQSWDAHARLHAAFSLGFDYLFMLAYASAIALAALWVGEGDGARLGRLGEAAAWGAGLAGVADAA
;
A
#
# COMPACT_ATOMS: atom_id res chain seq x y z
N MET A 1 -11.99 18.63 -9.07
CA MET A 1 -12.34 18.78 -7.64
C MET A 1 -11.05 18.94 -6.88
N ALA A 2 -10.99 19.86 -5.92
CA ALA A 2 -9.79 20.04 -5.10
C ALA A 2 -9.57 18.78 -4.23
N HIS A 3 -8.33 18.29 -4.14
CA HIS A 3 -8.01 17.17 -3.25
C HIS A 3 -8.32 17.53 -1.78
N PRO A 4 -8.95 16.66 -0.97
CA PRO A 4 -9.39 16.98 0.40
C PRO A 4 -8.25 17.46 1.32
N PHE A 5 -7.04 16.92 1.17
CA PHE A 5 -5.86 17.36 1.92
C PHE A 5 -5.40 18.80 1.62
N LEU A 6 -5.82 19.41 0.50
CA LEU A 6 -5.54 20.82 0.22
C LEU A 6 -6.30 21.76 1.16
N GLY A 7 -7.42 21.32 1.75
CA GLY A 7 -8.15 22.08 2.77
C GLY A 7 -7.46 22.17 4.12
N LEU A 8 -6.39 21.39 4.34
CA LEU A 8 -5.59 21.42 5.57
C LEU A 8 -4.52 22.52 5.50
N SER A 9 -4.04 22.99 6.65
CA SER A 9 -2.86 23.86 6.70
C SER A 9 -1.59 23.08 6.33
N SER A 10 -0.54 23.76 5.83
CA SER A 10 0.74 23.13 5.48
C SER A 10 1.36 22.37 6.68
N ARG A 11 1.25 22.91 7.91
CA ARG A 11 1.68 22.23 9.14
C ARG A 11 0.92 20.93 9.39
N GLN A 12 -0.40 20.93 9.21
CA GLN A 12 -1.23 19.72 9.37
C GLN A 12 -0.89 18.66 8.32
N ARG A 13 -0.72 19.04 7.05
CA ARG A 13 -0.27 18.13 6.00
C ARG A 13 1.06 17.48 6.34
N HIS A 14 2.01 18.26 6.83
CA HIS A 14 3.34 17.78 7.19
C HIS A 14 3.30 16.79 8.36
N HIS A 15 2.53 17.07 9.42
CA HIS A 15 2.33 16.11 10.52
C HIS A 15 1.64 14.83 10.05
N LEU A 16 0.59 14.96 9.24
CA LEU A 16 -0.15 13.82 8.71
C LEU A 16 0.72 12.98 7.77
N PHE A 17 1.61 13.62 7.00
CA PHE A 17 2.58 12.93 6.15
C PHE A 17 3.48 12.03 7.01
N TRP A 18 4.13 12.57 8.05
CA TRP A 18 5.01 11.76 8.89
C TRP A 18 4.26 10.68 9.67
N LEU A 19 3.03 10.95 10.10
CA LEU A 19 2.17 9.96 10.73
C LEU A 19 1.86 8.79 9.77
N THR A 20 1.35 9.11 8.58
CA THR A 20 0.95 8.11 7.58
C THR A 20 2.15 7.36 7.02
N LEU A 21 3.29 8.02 6.85
CA LEU A 21 4.55 7.38 6.48
C LEU A 21 5.04 6.42 7.57
N GLY A 22 5.01 6.85 8.84
CA GLY A 22 5.37 5.99 9.98
C GLY A 22 4.48 4.77 10.06
N LEU A 23 3.17 4.94 9.90
CA LEU A 23 2.20 3.83 9.85
C LEU A 23 2.46 2.91 8.66
N THR A 24 2.81 3.46 7.49
CA THR A 24 3.15 2.67 6.29
C THR A 24 4.36 1.80 6.53
N VAL A 25 5.46 2.37 7.06
CA VAL A 25 6.69 1.62 7.35
C VAL A 25 6.44 0.56 8.42
N LEU A 26 5.70 0.89 9.48
CA LEU A 26 5.34 -0.05 10.52
C LEU A 26 4.48 -1.20 9.99
N ALA A 27 3.44 -0.89 9.21
CA ALA A 27 2.57 -1.90 8.62
C ALA A 27 3.35 -2.81 7.67
N MET A 28 4.26 -2.26 6.85
CA MET A 28 5.13 -3.05 5.98
C MET A 28 6.04 -4.01 6.76
N ALA A 29 6.59 -3.56 7.89
CA ALA A 29 7.39 -4.42 8.77
C ALA A 29 6.55 -5.54 9.40
N VAL A 30 5.33 -5.22 9.84
CA VAL A 30 4.40 -6.19 10.42
C VAL A 30 3.98 -7.24 9.37
N LEU A 31 3.64 -6.81 8.15
CA LEU A 31 3.31 -7.71 7.04
C LEU A 31 4.46 -8.66 6.71
N GLN A 32 5.72 -8.19 6.70
CA GLN A 32 6.88 -9.07 6.48
C GLN A 32 7.03 -10.17 7.55
N ILE A 33 6.62 -9.89 8.79
CA ILE A 33 6.63 -10.87 9.89
C ILE A 33 5.47 -11.85 9.73
N ILE A 34 4.26 -11.36 9.49
CA ILE A 34 3.07 -12.18 9.26
C ILE A 34 3.28 -13.10 8.06
N ASP A 35 3.93 -12.60 7.01
CA ASP A 35 4.13 -13.32 5.75
C ASP A 35 5.28 -14.33 5.76
N ALA A 36 6.07 -14.37 6.84
CA ALA A 36 7.22 -15.27 6.92
C ALA A 36 6.85 -16.76 6.65
N PRO A 37 5.72 -17.31 7.16
CA PRO A 37 5.32 -18.69 6.89
C PRO A 37 4.87 -18.96 5.45
N LEU A 38 4.56 -17.92 4.66
CA LEU A 38 4.15 -18.09 3.26
C LEU A 38 5.34 -18.33 2.32
N LYS A 39 6.58 -18.11 2.80
CA LYS A 39 7.79 -18.26 1.99
C LYS A 39 8.14 -19.74 1.83
N THR A 40 7.95 -20.26 0.62
CA THR A 40 8.21 -21.67 0.27
C THR A 40 9.04 -21.76 -1.01
N ALA A 41 9.47 -22.97 -1.40
CA ALA A 41 10.11 -23.18 -2.70
C ALA A 41 9.21 -22.79 -3.89
N ALA A 42 7.89 -22.96 -3.76
CA ALA A 42 6.93 -22.56 -4.77
C ALA A 42 6.57 -21.05 -4.70
N ALA A 43 6.71 -20.43 -3.53
CA ALA A 43 6.40 -19.03 -3.27
C ALA A 43 7.54 -18.32 -2.52
N PRO A 44 8.70 -18.05 -3.18
CA PRO A 44 9.85 -17.45 -2.50
C PRO A 44 9.59 -16.04 -1.96
N LEU A 45 8.61 -15.34 -2.54
CA LEU A 45 8.16 -14.01 -2.10
C LEU A 45 6.82 -14.06 -1.33
N GLY A 46 6.41 -15.24 -0.85
CA GLY A 46 5.16 -15.40 -0.10
C GLY A 46 3.93 -14.98 -0.90
N VAL A 47 3.07 -14.13 -0.31
CA VAL A 47 1.83 -13.65 -0.93
C VAL A 47 2.08 -12.93 -2.27
N VAL A 48 3.23 -12.26 -2.43
CA VAL A 48 3.61 -11.61 -3.70
C VAL A 48 3.80 -12.63 -4.82
N SER A 49 4.32 -13.82 -4.51
CA SER A 49 4.42 -14.90 -5.51
C SER A 49 3.05 -15.38 -5.97
N PHE A 50 2.06 -15.36 -5.07
CA PHE A 50 0.68 -15.72 -5.38
C PHE A 50 0.00 -14.65 -6.26
N ALA A 51 0.13 -13.37 -5.89
CA ALA A 51 -0.42 -12.26 -6.69
C ALA A 51 0.15 -12.22 -8.12
N LEU A 52 1.44 -12.57 -8.27
CA LEU A 52 2.15 -12.61 -9.55
C LEU A 52 2.15 -14.01 -10.20
N ALA A 53 1.28 -14.92 -9.78
CA ALA A 53 1.26 -16.29 -10.30
C ALA A 53 0.94 -16.33 -11.81
N GLY A 54 0.10 -15.42 -12.30
CA GLY A 54 -0.23 -15.25 -13.73
C GLY A 54 -0.97 -16.41 -14.40
N THR A 55 -1.07 -17.58 -13.75
CA THR A 55 -1.81 -18.76 -14.22
C THR A 55 -2.47 -19.48 -13.04
N SER A 56 -3.61 -20.11 -13.30
CA SER A 56 -4.32 -20.92 -12.29
C SER A 56 -3.49 -22.10 -11.79
N ALA A 57 -2.69 -22.73 -12.67
CA ALA A 57 -1.81 -23.84 -12.30
C ALA A 57 -0.74 -23.40 -11.29
N ARG A 58 -0.07 -22.26 -11.53
CA ARG A 58 0.94 -21.73 -10.60
C ARG A 58 0.33 -21.26 -9.29
N ALA A 59 -0.83 -20.60 -9.33
CA ALA A 59 -1.56 -20.19 -8.13
C ALA A 59 -1.95 -21.41 -7.27
N THR A 60 -2.43 -22.48 -7.90
CA THR A 60 -2.77 -23.73 -7.22
C THR A 60 -1.55 -24.39 -6.57
N ALA A 61 -0.42 -24.44 -7.28
CA ALA A 61 0.82 -24.98 -6.74
C ALA A 61 1.30 -24.20 -5.50
N ILE A 62 1.18 -22.87 -5.52
CA ILE A 62 1.50 -22.02 -4.37
C ILE A 62 0.57 -22.31 -3.19
N LEU A 63 -0.76 -22.33 -3.42
CA LEU A 63 -1.73 -22.65 -2.37
C LEU A 63 -1.52 -24.04 -1.77
N GLN A 64 -1.13 -25.02 -2.59
CA GLN A 64 -0.80 -26.37 -2.14
C GLN A 64 0.50 -26.44 -1.32
N SER A 65 1.42 -25.48 -1.53
CA SER A 65 2.64 -25.37 -0.72
C SER A 65 2.38 -24.79 0.68
N TRP A 66 1.24 -24.12 0.89
CA TRP A 66 0.86 -23.55 2.19
C TRP A 66 0.02 -24.53 3.00
N ASP A 67 0.49 -24.84 4.21
CA ASP A 67 -0.27 -25.60 5.19
C ASP A 67 -1.40 -24.75 5.80
N ALA A 68 -2.17 -25.35 6.73
CA ALA A 68 -3.30 -24.66 7.36
C ALA A 68 -2.87 -23.39 8.13
N HIS A 69 -1.67 -23.40 8.71
CA HIS A 69 -1.15 -22.27 9.48
C HIS A 69 -0.72 -21.12 8.56
N ALA A 70 0.02 -21.41 7.50
CA ALA A 70 0.42 -20.43 6.48
C ALA A 70 -0.80 -19.82 5.78
N ARG A 71 -1.86 -20.59 5.53
CA ARG A 71 -3.12 -20.07 4.97
C ARG A 71 -3.86 -19.14 5.94
N LEU A 72 -3.82 -19.41 7.25
CA LEU A 72 -4.38 -18.50 8.26
C LEU A 72 -3.61 -17.18 8.29
N HIS A 73 -2.27 -17.25 8.22
CA HIS A 73 -1.42 -16.07 8.08
C HIS A 73 -1.72 -15.30 6.80
N ALA A 74 -1.91 -15.98 5.66
CA ALA A 74 -2.30 -15.35 4.40
C ALA A 74 -3.61 -14.57 4.54
N ALA A 75 -4.63 -15.18 5.15
CA ALA A 75 -5.93 -14.54 5.38
C ALA A 75 -5.82 -13.32 6.31
N PHE A 76 -5.04 -13.43 7.39
CA PHE A 76 -4.82 -12.32 8.32
C PHE A 76 -4.01 -11.19 7.67
N SER A 77 -2.95 -11.53 6.95
CA SER A 77 -2.10 -10.60 6.19
C SER A 77 -2.93 -9.80 5.20
N LEU A 78 -3.80 -10.46 4.44
CA LEU A 78 -4.70 -9.80 3.49
C LEU A 78 -5.65 -8.80 4.17
N GLY A 79 -6.20 -9.15 5.34
CA GLY A 79 -7.03 -8.23 6.12
C GLY A 79 -6.24 -7.03 6.66
N PHE A 80 -5.02 -7.28 7.14
CA PHE A 80 -4.13 -6.23 7.62
C PHE A 80 -3.64 -5.31 6.48
N ASP A 81 -3.54 -5.82 5.27
CA ASP A 81 -3.11 -5.07 4.09
C ASP A 81 -4.03 -3.89 3.77
N TYR A 82 -5.33 -3.95 4.11
CA TYR A 82 -6.24 -2.79 3.99
C TYR A 82 -5.78 -1.57 4.81
N LEU A 83 -5.19 -1.80 5.99
CA LEU A 83 -4.62 -0.71 6.79
C LEU A 83 -3.37 -0.13 6.11
N PHE A 84 -2.53 -1.01 5.55
CA PHE A 84 -1.37 -0.61 4.78
C PHE A 84 -1.78 0.22 3.55
N MET A 85 -2.78 -0.22 2.79
CA MET A 85 -3.36 0.47 1.64
C MET A 85 -3.77 1.90 1.96
N LEU A 86 -4.56 2.08 3.02
CA LEU A 86 -5.02 3.40 3.45
C LEU A 86 -3.84 4.30 3.88
N ALA A 87 -2.90 3.75 4.65
CA ALA A 87 -1.75 4.49 5.14
C ALA A 87 -0.81 4.93 4.01
N TYR A 88 -0.44 4.00 3.11
CA TYR A 88 0.51 4.29 2.05
C TYR A 88 -0.10 5.23 0.99
N ALA A 89 -1.37 5.04 0.61
CA ALA A 89 -2.04 5.92 -0.35
C ALA A 89 -2.12 7.36 0.17
N SER A 90 -2.41 7.51 1.47
CA SER A 90 -2.41 8.81 2.15
C SER A 90 -1.02 9.44 2.18
N ALA A 91 0.02 8.65 2.47
CA ALA A 91 1.41 9.12 2.51
C ALA A 91 1.88 9.60 1.13
N ILE A 92 1.60 8.85 0.06
CA ILE A 92 1.93 9.23 -1.32
C ILE A 92 1.17 10.49 -1.72
N ALA A 93 -0.12 10.58 -1.43
CA ALA A 93 -0.91 11.77 -1.74
C ALA A 93 -0.36 13.02 -1.04
N LEU A 94 -0.02 12.94 0.25
CA LEU A 94 0.55 14.06 0.99
C LEU A 94 1.95 14.43 0.49
N ALA A 95 2.78 13.45 0.13
CA ALA A 95 4.09 13.69 -0.48
C ALA A 95 3.97 14.43 -1.82
N ALA A 96 3.04 13.98 -2.67
CA ALA A 96 2.80 14.60 -3.97
C ALA A 96 2.32 16.05 -3.84
N LEU A 97 1.42 16.32 -2.90
CA LEU A 97 0.98 17.68 -2.60
C LEU A 97 2.11 18.54 -2.04
N TRP A 98 2.94 18.00 -1.14
CA TRP A 98 4.06 18.74 -0.57
C TRP A 98 5.11 19.11 -1.63
N VAL A 99 5.45 18.19 -2.55
CA VAL A 99 6.32 18.50 -3.70
C VAL A 99 5.67 19.54 -4.62
N GLY A 100 4.34 19.50 -4.76
CA GLY A 100 3.55 20.43 -5.54
C GLY A 100 3.45 21.85 -4.96
N GLU A 101 3.76 22.06 -3.67
CA GLU A 101 3.74 23.38 -3.00
C GLU A 101 4.88 24.32 -3.45
N GLY A 102 5.85 23.84 -4.23
CA GLY A 102 6.90 24.70 -4.79
C GLY A 102 6.38 25.73 -5.80
N ASP A 103 7.24 26.68 -6.19
CA ASP A 103 6.90 27.88 -7.01
C ASP A 103 6.37 27.63 -8.43
N GLY A 104 6.07 26.38 -8.81
CA GLY A 104 5.61 26.01 -10.15
C GLY A 104 4.14 25.61 -10.21
N ALA A 105 3.29 26.42 -10.87
CA ALA A 105 1.88 26.07 -11.15
C ALA A 105 1.69 24.75 -11.95
N ARG A 106 2.74 24.26 -12.61
CA ARG A 106 2.76 22.92 -13.22
C ARG A 106 2.98 21.82 -12.18
N LEU A 107 3.91 22.02 -11.23
CA LEU A 107 4.17 21.07 -10.15
C LEU A 107 2.96 20.94 -9.23
N GLY A 108 2.28 22.04 -8.89
CA GLY A 108 1.05 21.98 -8.09
C GLY A 108 -0.03 21.12 -8.73
N ARG A 109 -0.27 21.28 -10.04
CA ARG A 109 -1.24 20.45 -10.79
C ARG A 109 -0.83 18.99 -10.89
N LEU A 110 0.47 18.72 -11.11
CA LEU A 110 0.99 17.35 -11.15
C LEU A 110 0.89 16.67 -9.78
N GLY A 111 1.19 17.40 -8.70
CA GLY A 111 1.07 16.92 -7.32
C GLY A 111 -0.37 16.58 -6.95
N GLU A 112 -1.33 17.43 -7.34
CA GLU A 112 -2.75 17.15 -7.13
C GLU A 112 -3.24 15.96 -7.96
N ALA A 113 -2.85 15.86 -9.23
CA ALA A 113 -3.18 14.72 -10.08
C ALA A 113 -2.61 13.41 -9.53
N ALA A 114 -1.36 13.42 -9.06
CA ALA A 114 -0.72 12.27 -8.44
C ALA A 114 -1.40 11.89 -7.10
N ALA A 115 -1.86 12.86 -6.31
CA ALA A 115 -2.59 12.61 -5.08
C ALA A 115 -3.93 11.89 -5.32
N TRP A 116 -4.70 12.35 -6.32
CA TRP A 116 -5.89 11.62 -6.77
C TRP A 116 -5.55 10.24 -7.32
N GLY A 117 -4.47 10.13 -8.09
CA GLY A 117 -3.96 8.85 -8.58
C GLY A 117 -3.66 7.85 -7.46
N ALA A 118 -3.03 8.31 -6.38
CA ALA A 118 -2.75 7.47 -5.21
C ALA A 118 -4.03 7.00 -4.50
N GLY A 119 -5.03 7.88 -4.35
CA GLY A 119 -6.33 7.49 -3.80
C GLY A 119 -7.06 6.47 -4.67
N LEU A 120 -7.06 6.65 -5.98
CA LEU A 120 -7.65 5.71 -6.93
C LEU A 120 -6.91 4.36 -6.93
N ALA A 121 -5.58 4.37 -6.85
CA ALA A 121 -4.77 3.16 -6.73
C ALA A 121 -5.11 2.39 -5.44
N GLY A 122 -5.20 3.06 -4.30
CA GLY A 122 -5.61 2.41 -3.05
C GLY A 122 -7.02 1.81 -3.09
N VAL A 123 -7.95 2.42 -3.82
CA VAL A 123 -9.29 1.84 -4.06
C VAL A 123 -9.22 0.63 -5.00
N ALA A 124 -8.39 0.70 -6.04
CA ALA A 124 -8.19 -0.41 -6.98
C ALA A 124 -7.51 -1.62 -6.32
N ASP A 125 -6.60 -1.40 -5.37
CA ASP A 125 -5.96 -2.47 -4.60
C ASP A 125 -6.96 -3.21 -3.68
N ALA A 126 -8.03 -2.53 -3.26
CA ALA A 126 -9.05 -3.06 -2.37
C ALA A 126 -10.19 -3.81 -3.10
N ALA A 127 -10.21 -3.80 -4.44
CA ALA A 127 -11.30 -4.33 -5.29
C ALA A 127 -10.90 -5.64 -5.98
#